data_AF-A0A5J4SPM3-F1
#
_entry.id   AF-A0A5J4SPM3-F1
#
_cell.length_a   1.000
_cell.length_b   1.000
_cell.length_c   1.000
_cell.angle_alpha   90.00
_cell.angle_beta   90.00
_cell.angle_gamma   90.00
#
_symmetry.space_group_name_H-M   'P 1'
#
loop_
_entity.id
_entity.type
_entity.pdbx_description
1 polymer ?
#
loop_
_entity_poly.entity_id
_entity_poly.type
_entity_poly.pdbx_seq_one_letter_code
_entity_poly.pdbx_strand_id
1 'polypeptide(L)'
;MKRVQGTEGFAPVECINPQTGEWVARWAGQSNEGTGEDDKPLTGVSYMEDNFDHEPTWEEVADRVTETRKIQYELRSDGIYISMQKYLAREQEEKAQQAKADWLSELQAIETEYPKP
;
A
#
# COMPACT_ATOMS: atom_id res chain seq x y z
N MET A 1 -8.11 4.20 -3.59
CA MET A 1 -7.07 4.02 -2.55
C MET A 1 -5.88 4.93 -2.79
N LYS A 2 -5.39 5.58 -1.73
CA LYS A 2 -4.17 6.39 -1.76
C LYS A 2 -3.52 6.44 -0.38
N ARG A 3 -2.21 6.65 -0.30
CA ARG A 3 -1.53 6.96 0.97
C ARG A 3 -1.68 8.45 1.29
N VAL A 4 -2.00 8.78 2.53
CA VAL A 4 -2.12 10.16 3.01
C VAL A 4 -1.35 10.37 4.31
N GLN A 5 -0.96 11.62 4.56
CA GLN A 5 -0.38 12.05 5.83
C GLN A 5 -1.51 12.34 6.82
N GLY A 6 -1.38 11.82 8.04
CA GLY A 6 -2.34 12.02 9.11
C GLY A 6 -1.67 12.18 10.48
N THR A 7 -2.52 12.17 11.51
CA THR A 7 -2.16 12.30 12.92
C THR A 7 -2.29 10.97 13.65
N GLU A 8 -1.56 10.82 14.75
CA GLU A 8 -1.72 9.67 15.65
C GLU A 8 -3.14 9.60 16.22
N GLY A 9 -3.62 8.39 16.50
CA GLY A 9 -4.96 8.17 17.05
C GLY A 9 -6.10 8.31 16.05
N PHE A 10 -5.84 8.19 14.74
CA PHE A 10 -6.89 8.23 13.71
C PHE A 10 -7.95 7.14 13.93
N ALA A 11 -9.21 7.48 13.67
CA ALA A 11 -10.28 6.50 13.61
C ALA A 11 -10.09 5.63 12.35
N PRO A 12 -10.00 4.30 12.50
CA PRO A 12 -9.77 3.42 11.34
C PRO A 12 -10.94 3.42 10.35
N VAL A 13 -12.16 3.70 10.81
CA VAL A 13 -13.35 3.96 9.99
C VAL A 13 -14.01 5.23 10.53
N GLU A 14 -14.36 6.16 9.64
CA GLU A 14 -14.92 7.46 10.01
C GLU A 14 -15.90 7.98 8.95
N CYS A 15 -17.02 8.55 9.40
CA CYS A 15 -17.94 9.29 8.54
C CYS A 15 -17.36 10.68 8.28
N ILE A 16 -17.05 10.98 7.02
CA ILE A 16 -16.48 12.27 6.63
C ILE A 16 -17.54 13.26 6.16
N ASN A 17 -18.69 12.76 5.69
CA ASN A 17 -19.81 13.60 5.31
C ASN A 17 -21.15 12.87 5.51
N PRO A 18 -21.90 13.18 6.60
CA PRO A 18 -23.16 12.52 6.88
C PRO A 18 -24.30 12.92 5.93
N GLN A 19 -24.17 14.03 5.19
CA GLN A 19 -25.19 14.46 4.23
C GLN A 19 -25.12 13.66 2.92
N THR A 20 -23.91 13.27 2.51
CA THR A 20 -23.66 12.47 1.31
C THR A 20 -23.51 10.97 1.63
N GLY A 21 -23.39 10.61 2.91
CA GLY A 21 -23.14 9.23 3.33
C GLY A 21 -21.71 8.78 3.04
N GLU A 22 -20.76 9.70 2.92
CA GLU A 22 -19.36 9.36 2.62
C GLU A 22 -18.60 8.97 3.87
N TRP A 23 -17.97 7.80 3.82
CA TRP A 23 -17.11 7.24 4.85
C TRP A 23 -15.72 6.99 4.32
N VAL A 24 -14.74 6.97 5.22
CA VAL A 24 -13.35 6.64 4.91
C VAL A 24 -12.89 5.52 5.82
N ALA A 25 -12.26 4.51 5.23
CA ALA A 25 -11.51 3.49 5.96
C ALA A 25 -10.01 3.71 5.77
N ARG A 26 -9.23 3.45 6.82
CA ARG A 26 -7.79 3.70 6.89
C ARG A 26 -7.04 2.49 7.44
N TRP A 27 -5.93 2.12 6.80
CA TRP A 27 -5.10 0.98 7.20
C TRP A 27 -3.62 1.20 6.86
N ALA A 28 -2.78 0.21 7.18
CA ALA A 28 -1.33 0.24 6.92
C ALA A 28 -0.66 1.53 7.43
N GLY A 29 -0.97 1.87 8.69
CA GLY A 29 -0.38 2.98 9.42
C GLY A 29 1.14 2.80 9.56
N GLN A 30 1.90 3.81 9.17
CA GLN A 30 3.35 3.87 9.32
C GLN A 30 3.69 5.15 10.09
N SER A 31 4.44 5.01 11.18
CA SER A 31 5.01 6.16 11.87
C SER A 31 6.03 6.81 10.95
N ASN A 32 5.82 8.08 10.67
CA ASN A 32 6.82 8.89 10.00
C ASN A 32 7.66 9.50 11.10
N GLU A 33 8.85 8.95 11.34
CA GLU A 33 9.88 9.60 12.14
C GLU A 33 10.84 10.31 11.18
N GLY A 34 10.96 11.62 11.32
CA GLY A 34 11.87 12.42 10.50
C GLY A 34 12.02 13.84 11.02
N THR A 35 12.91 14.60 10.40
CA THR A 35 13.12 16.02 10.71
C THR A 35 12.59 16.84 9.54
N GLY A 36 11.60 17.71 9.81
CA GLY A 36 11.05 18.63 8.81
C GLY A 36 12.02 19.76 8.45
N GLU A 37 11.64 20.59 7.47
CA GLU A 37 12.47 21.69 6.94
C GLU A 37 12.97 22.70 8.00
N ASP A 38 12.36 22.73 9.19
CA ASP A 38 12.69 23.61 10.33
C ASP A 38 13.53 22.93 11.45
N ASP A 39 14.16 21.77 11.21
CA ASP A 39 14.77 20.94 12.27
C ASP A 39 13.77 20.47 13.36
N LYS A 40 12.46 20.60 13.10
CA LYS A 40 11.40 20.12 13.98
C LYS A 40 11.10 18.65 13.69
N PRO A 41 10.87 17.81 14.71
CA PRO A 41 10.45 16.45 14.48
C PRO A 41 9.12 16.47 13.71
N LEU A 42 9.11 15.89 12.51
CA LEU A 42 7.90 15.45 11.84
C LEU A 42 7.40 14.25 12.64
N THR A 43 6.58 14.52 13.66
CA THR A 43 5.82 13.49 14.34
C THR A 43 4.51 13.34 13.59
N GLY A 44 4.28 12.20 12.95
CA GLY A 44 3.00 11.92 12.30
C GLY A 44 2.91 10.48 11.84
N VAL A 45 1.76 10.12 11.28
CA VAL A 45 1.53 8.79 10.72
C VAL A 45 1.04 8.94 9.29
N SER A 46 1.45 8.05 8.40
CA SER A 46 0.80 7.91 7.11
C SER A 46 0.00 6.62 7.06
N TYR A 47 -1.13 6.64 6.37
CA TYR A 47 -1.97 5.46 6.18
C TYR A 47 -2.52 5.43 4.76
N MET A 48 -2.90 4.23 4.31
CA MET A 48 -3.73 4.07 3.13
C MET A 48 -5.17 4.43 3.47
N GLU A 49 -5.86 5.13 2.58
CA GLU A 49 -7.29 5.42 2.71
C GLU A 49 -8.07 5.10 1.43
N ASP A 50 -9.34 4.71 1.60
CA ASP A 50 -10.35 4.62 0.53
C ASP A 50 -11.70 5.13 1.02
N ASN A 51 -12.52 5.58 0.07
CA ASN A 51 -13.85 6.10 0.34
C ASN A 51 -14.91 5.00 0.14
N PHE A 52 -15.95 5.05 0.96
CA PHE A 52 -17.12 4.16 0.97
C PHE A 52 -18.40 5.01 0.99
N ASP A 53 -19.48 4.49 0.41
CA ASP A 53 -20.80 5.15 0.34
C ASP A 53 -21.75 4.75 1.50
N HIS A 54 -21.22 4.02 2.48
CA HIS A 54 -21.84 3.62 3.73
C HIS A 54 -20.76 3.33 4.77
N GLU A 55 -21.13 3.13 6.04
CA GLU A 55 -20.20 2.68 7.09
C GLU A 55 -19.69 1.27 6.76
N PRO A 56 -18.43 1.09 6.35
CA PRO A 56 -17.96 -0.20 5.92
C PRO A 56 -17.67 -1.11 7.12
N THR A 57 -17.96 -2.39 6.95
CA THR A 57 -17.46 -3.44 7.83
C THR A 57 -15.99 -3.72 7.55
N TRP A 58 -15.28 -4.31 8.52
CA TRP A 58 -13.89 -4.72 8.31
C TRP A 58 -13.72 -5.82 7.26
N GLU A 59 -14.75 -6.64 7.03
CA GLU A 59 -14.76 -7.63 5.95
C GLU A 59 -14.79 -6.94 4.58
N GLU A 60 -15.65 -5.93 4.40
CA GLU A 60 -15.71 -5.15 3.16
C GLU A 60 -14.40 -4.40 2.88
N VAL A 61 -13.79 -3.82 3.92
CA VAL A 61 -12.45 -3.20 3.79
C VAL A 61 -11.41 -4.24 3.38
N ALA A 62 -11.39 -5.41 4.04
CA ALA A 62 -10.43 -6.47 3.78
C ALA A 62 -10.55 -7.07 2.36
N ASP A 63 -11.79 -7.25 1.88
CA ASP A 63 -12.07 -7.71 0.53
C ASP A 63 -11.59 -6.70 -0.51
N ARG A 64 -11.88 -5.41 -0.28
CA ARG A 64 -11.45 -4.31 -1.14
C ARG A 64 -9.92 -4.20 -1.19
N VAL A 65 -9.24 -4.33 -0.06
CA VAL A 65 -7.76 -4.37 0.04
C VAL A 65 -7.21 -5.60 -0.69
N THR A 66 -7.84 -6.76 -0.53
CA THR A 66 -7.41 -8.00 -1.18
C THR A 66 -7.57 -7.95 -2.70
N GLU A 67 -8.67 -7.39 -3.20
CA GLU A 67 -8.88 -7.16 -4.63
C GLU A 67 -7.81 -6.21 -5.18
N THR A 68 -7.61 -5.09 -4.50
CA THR A 68 -6.61 -4.09 -4.93
C THR A 68 -5.20 -4.66 -4.91
N ARG A 69 -4.84 -5.48 -3.91
CA ARG A 69 -3.53 -6.17 -3.89
C ARG A 69 -3.30 -7.00 -5.15
N LYS A 70 -4.30 -7.76 -5.61
CA LYS A 70 -4.18 -8.58 -6.82
C LYS A 70 -3.88 -7.71 -8.04
N ILE A 71 -4.61 -6.60 -8.19
CA ILE A 71 -4.37 -5.62 -9.25
C ILE A 71 -2.94 -5.05 -9.16
N GLN A 72 -2.45 -4.77 -7.96
CA GLN A 72 -1.09 -4.24 -7.79
C GLN A 72 0.00 -5.26 -8.13
N TYR A 73 -0.20 -6.56 -7.87
CA TYR A 73 0.73 -7.58 -8.36
C TYR A 73 0.83 -7.56 -9.89
N GLU A 74 -0.31 -7.51 -10.59
CA GLU A 74 -0.35 -7.45 -12.05
C GLU A 74 0.34 -6.19 -12.60
N LEU A 75 0.10 -5.03 -11.97
CA LEU A 75 0.63 -3.75 -12.45
C LEU A 75 2.12 -3.53 -12.13
N ARG A 76 2.58 -3.97 -10.94
CA ARG A 76 3.90 -3.61 -10.41
C ARG A 76 4.87 -4.78 -10.38
N SER A 77 4.40 -5.99 -10.13
CA SER A 77 5.24 -7.16 -9.86
C SER A 77 5.47 -8.04 -11.09
N ASP A 78 4.42 -8.30 -11.87
CA ASP A 78 4.46 -9.28 -12.98
C ASP A 78 5.49 -8.91 -14.05
N GLY A 79 5.61 -7.63 -14.39
CA GLY A 79 6.62 -7.16 -15.35
C GLY A 79 8.05 -7.46 -14.92
N ILE A 80 8.33 -7.36 -13.62
CA ILE A 80 9.65 -7.64 -13.04
C ILE A 80 9.90 -9.16 -13.08
N TYR A 81 8.91 -9.95 -12.67
CA TYR A 81 8.98 -11.41 -12.73
C TYR A 81 9.24 -11.92 -14.16
N ILE A 82 8.50 -11.41 -15.15
CA ILE A 82 8.70 -11.77 -16.57
C ILE A 82 10.12 -11.39 -17.02
N SER A 83 10.65 -10.26 -16.58
CA SER A 83 12.01 -9.83 -16.91
C SER A 83 13.06 -10.77 -16.32
N MET A 84 12.89 -11.17 -15.05
CA MET A 84 13.73 -12.18 -14.40
C MET A 84 13.74 -13.50 -15.20
N GLN A 85 12.58 -14.01 -15.60
CA GLN A 85 12.47 -15.24 -16.41
C GLN A 85 13.18 -15.10 -17.76
N LYS A 86 13.06 -13.94 -18.42
CA LYS A 86 13.76 -13.66 -19.69
C LYS A 86 15.28 -13.61 -19.52
N TYR A 87 15.80 -13.11 -18.40
CA TYR A 87 17.23 -13.11 -18.13
C TYR A 87 17.76 -14.52 -17.87
N LEU A 88 17.03 -15.33 -17.08
CA LEU A 88 17.36 -16.74 -16.86
C LEU A 88 17.41 -17.53 -18.16
N ALA A 89 16.41 -17.36 -19.04
CA ALA A 89 16.36 -18.02 -20.34
C ALA A 89 17.48 -17.60 -21.31
N ARG A 90 18.16 -16.49 -21.04
CA ARG A 90 19.29 -15.96 -21.81
C ARG A 90 20.64 -16.15 -21.12
N GLU A 91 20.67 -16.93 -20.03
CA GLU A 91 21.87 -17.18 -19.22
C GLU A 91 22.51 -15.89 -18.67
N GLN A 92 21.71 -14.84 -18.45
CA GLN A 92 22.15 -13.56 -17.89
C GLN A 92 21.98 -13.56 -16.37
N GLU A 93 22.78 -14.37 -15.67
CA GLU A 93 22.61 -14.67 -14.24
C GLU A 93 22.60 -13.42 -13.35
N GLU A 94 23.54 -12.49 -13.54
CA GLU A 94 23.62 -11.27 -12.73
C GLU A 94 22.35 -10.41 -12.84
N LYS A 95 21.82 -10.27 -14.06
CA LYS A 95 20.57 -9.52 -14.29
C LYS A 95 19.36 -10.26 -13.74
N ALA A 96 19.35 -11.58 -13.80
CA ALA A 96 18.29 -12.38 -13.19
C ALA A 96 18.28 -12.22 -11.67
N GLN A 97 19.45 -12.21 -11.01
CA GLN A 97 19.55 -11.99 -9.57
C GLN A 97 19.11 -10.58 -9.17
N GLN A 98 19.50 -9.55 -9.93
CA GLN A 98 19.03 -8.19 -9.68
C GLN A 98 17.50 -8.09 -9.82
N ALA A 99 16.95 -8.59 -10.93
CA ALA A 99 15.50 -8.58 -11.16
C ALA A 99 14.73 -9.37 -10.09
N LYS A 100 15.32 -10.45 -9.54
CA LYS A 100 14.76 -11.18 -8.41
C LYS A 100 14.72 -10.34 -7.14
N ALA A 101 15.80 -9.63 -6.83
CA ALA A 101 15.85 -8.73 -5.67
C ALA A 101 14.81 -7.61 -5.80
N ASP A 102 14.72 -6.99 -6.98
CA ASP A 102 13.73 -5.95 -7.28
C ASP A 102 12.31 -6.50 -7.14
N TRP A 103 12.04 -7.70 -7.66
CA TRP A 103 10.73 -8.36 -7.56
C TRP A 103 10.33 -8.62 -6.11
N LEU A 104 11.24 -9.15 -5.29
CA LEU A 104 11.00 -9.42 -3.87
C LEU A 104 10.75 -8.12 -3.08
N SER A 105 11.52 -7.07 -3.37
CA SER A 105 11.31 -5.75 -2.78
C SER A 105 9.94 -5.19 -3.13
N GLU A 106 9.52 -5.31 -4.40
CA GLU A 106 8.23 -4.81 -4.85
C GLU A 106 7.06 -5.60 -4.25
N LEU A 107 7.20 -6.93 -4.14
CA LEU A 107 6.21 -7.76 -3.43
C LEU A 107 6.04 -7.33 -1.97
N GLN A 108 7.15 -7.11 -1.26
CA GLN A 108 7.10 -6.68 0.14
C GLN A 108 6.44 -5.30 0.27
N ALA A 109 6.73 -4.37 -0.64
CA ALA A 109 6.09 -3.06 -0.67
C ALA A 109 4.57 -3.17 -0.87
N ILE A 110 4.13 -3.94 -1.86
CA ILE A 110 2.71 -4.21 -2.12
C ILE A 110 2.03 -4.84 -0.91
N GLU A 111 2.64 -5.85 -0.28
CA GLU A 111 2.07 -6.53 0.87
C GLU A 111 2.01 -5.66 2.12
N THR A 112 2.89 -4.67 2.23
CA THR A 112 2.86 -3.66 3.30
C THR A 112 1.77 -2.63 3.06
N GLU A 113 1.56 -2.19 1.82
CA GLU A 113 0.50 -1.24 1.44
C GLU A 113 -0.90 -1.87 1.47
N TYR A 114 -1.01 -3.14 1.04
CA TYR A 114 -2.26 -3.88 0.89
C TYR A 114 -2.18 -5.21 1.67
N PRO A 115 -2.25 -5.16 3.00
CA PRO A 115 -2.02 -6.33 3.86
C PRO A 115 -3.06 -7.42 3.63
N LYS A 116 -2.71 -8.65 4.03
CA LYS A 116 -3.69 -9.74 4.11
C LYS A 116 -4.68 -9.42 5.24
N PRO A 117 -5.96 -9.83 5.08
CA PRO A 117 -6.94 -9.78 6.14
C PRO A 117 -6.42 -10.46 7.43
#